data_AF-A0A327T773-F1
#
_entry.id   AF-A0A327T773-F1
#
_cell.length_a   1.000
_cell.length_b   1.000
_cell.length_c   1.000
_cell.angle_alpha   90.00
_cell.angle_beta   90.00
_cell.angle_gamma   90.00
#
_symmetry.space_group_name_H-M   'P 1'
#
loop_
_entity.id
_entity.type
_entity.pdbx_description
1 polymer ?
#
loop_
_entity_poly.entity_id
_entity_poly.type
_entity_poly.pdbx_seq_one_letter_code
_entity_poly.pdbx_strand_id
1 'polypeptide(L)'
;MSWSRRLLAASAVGAGALVATTAAAGSAAAHGAMFGPPSRIAACYAEGPETPKSQVCKDLVADSGTQPLYDWNEVNIASANGQSRQIIPDGHLCSANRDKYRALDWARTDWPASPATAGAKTFDFRVTAPHQGSMKLYITKAGYDPTKPLKWSDLDLAAPVAVYDTARTSDNGYYHVNVNLPQRTGRQLVYMVWQRSDSPEAFYGCSDLDFGAATAAAAVGPQAANAPLAPTQAQIDAGAARSTVSHHGHGGDLTAAEAVAAASGTAAVGRPGQGDLLLGLAGAALLSATASGVYLARRIRGAAVSA
;
A
#
# COMPACT_ATOMS: atom_id res chain seq x y z
N MET A 1 -56.59 -21.42 59.26
CA MET A 1 -55.15 -21.79 59.22
C MET A 1 -54.69 -21.65 57.78
N SER A 2 -54.53 -20.43 57.31
CA SER A 2 -53.29 -19.60 57.28
C SER A 2 -52.54 -19.76 55.96
N TRP A 3 -52.90 -18.86 55.05
CA TRP A 3 -51.98 -18.21 54.13
C TRP A 3 -50.61 -17.91 54.75
N SER A 4 -49.60 -17.78 53.88
CA SER A 4 -48.21 -17.36 54.11
C SER A 4 -47.18 -18.48 54.29
N ARG A 5 -46.55 -18.87 53.17
CA ARG A 5 -45.11 -19.16 53.01
C ARG A 5 -44.88 -19.70 51.60
N ARG A 6 -44.44 -18.82 50.70
CA ARG A 6 -43.55 -19.07 49.54
C ARG A 6 -43.50 -17.79 48.70
N LEU A 7 -42.91 -16.76 49.29
CA LEU A 7 -42.30 -15.67 48.52
C LEU A 7 -40.78 -15.88 48.59
N LEU A 8 -40.10 -15.51 47.50
CA LEU A 8 -38.66 -15.33 47.34
C LEU A 8 -37.83 -16.54 46.87
N ALA A 9 -37.84 -16.76 45.55
CA ALA A 9 -36.65 -17.15 44.79
C ALA A 9 -36.66 -16.27 43.52
N ALA A 10 -36.05 -15.09 43.63
CA ALA A 10 -34.76 -14.80 43.02
C ALA A 10 -34.85 -14.69 41.49
N SER A 11 -35.12 -13.46 41.08
CA SER A 11 -34.76 -12.83 39.81
C SER A 11 -33.33 -13.14 39.35
N ALA A 12 -33.14 -13.07 38.02
CA ALA A 12 -31.89 -12.99 37.26
C ALA A 12 -31.21 -14.30 36.80
N VAL A 13 -31.69 -14.83 35.67
CA VAL A 13 -30.85 -15.47 34.64
C VAL A 13 -31.31 -14.83 33.33
N GLY A 14 -30.78 -13.66 32.97
CA GLY A 14 -29.49 -13.56 32.32
C GLY A 14 -29.77 -13.33 30.85
N ALA A 15 -29.82 -12.06 30.43
CA ALA A 15 -29.91 -11.67 29.04
C ALA A 15 -28.81 -12.42 28.27
N GLY A 16 -29.19 -13.39 27.46
CA GLY A 16 -28.28 -14.08 26.56
C GLY A 16 -27.68 -13.02 25.65
N ALA A 17 -26.39 -12.73 25.86
CA ALA A 17 -25.63 -11.79 25.08
C ALA A 17 -25.76 -12.17 23.60
N LEU A 18 -26.48 -11.35 22.82
CA LEU A 18 -26.20 -11.22 21.41
C LEU A 18 -24.78 -10.65 21.32
N VAL A 19 -23.78 -11.53 21.31
CA VAL A 19 -22.48 -11.19 20.78
C VAL A 19 -22.69 -11.04 19.28
N ALA A 20 -23.06 -9.84 18.86
CA ALA A 20 -22.88 -9.44 17.48
C ALA A 20 -21.37 -9.54 17.22
N THR A 21 -20.93 -10.66 16.66
CA THR A 21 -19.63 -10.75 16.03
C THR A 21 -19.67 -9.77 14.87
N THR A 22 -19.34 -8.51 15.14
CA THR A 22 -18.90 -7.60 14.09
C THR A 22 -17.62 -8.22 13.57
N ALA A 23 -17.74 -9.06 12.55
CA ALA A 23 -16.62 -9.36 11.69
C ALA A 23 -16.16 -8.00 11.19
N ALA A 24 -15.09 -7.47 11.79
CA ALA A 24 -14.33 -6.42 11.16
C ALA A 24 -13.92 -7.03 9.83
N ALA A 25 -14.56 -6.60 8.74
CA ALA A 25 -14.11 -6.91 7.41
C ALA A 25 -12.72 -6.28 7.31
N GLY A 26 -11.69 -7.05 7.62
CA GLY A 26 -10.31 -6.63 7.43
C GLY A 26 -10.21 -6.21 5.97
N SER A 27 -9.78 -4.96 5.75
CA SER A 27 -9.47 -4.47 4.42
C SER A 27 -8.30 -5.32 3.91
N ALA A 28 -8.60 -6.40 3.19
CA ALA A 28 -7.57 -7.17 2.53
C ALA A 28 -6.98 -6.26 1.45
N ALA A 29 -5.82 -5.68 1.68
CA ALA A 29 -5.21 -4.69 0.81
C ALA A 29 -4.45 -5.38 -0.33
N ALA A 30 -4.78 -5.03 -1.57
CA ALA A 30 -3.98 -5.47 -2.71
C ALA A 30 -2.78 -4.55 -2.85
N HIS A 31 -1.69 -4.99 -3.47
CA HIS A 31 -0.50 -4.14 -3.59
C HIS A 31 0.38 -4.56 -4.75
N GLY A 32 0.77 -3.59 -5.58
CA GLY A 32 1.68 -3.84 -6.70
C GLY A 32 1.94 -2.60 -7.55
N ALA A 33 2.80 -2.77 -8.55
CA ALA A 33 3.12 -1.73 -9.53
C ALA A 33 3.63 -2.34 -10.84
N MET A 34 3.57 -1.56 -11.92
CA MET A 34 4.20 -1.94 -13.19
C MET A 34 5.73 -2.01 -13.03
N PHE A 35 6.32 -3.15 -13.37
CA PHE A 35 7.77 -3.41 -13.34
C PHE A 35 8.35 -3.63 -14.74
N GLY A 36 7.53 -4.03 -15.72
CA GLY A 36 7.95 -4.15 -17.12
C GLY A 36 6.85 -3.61 -18.04
N PRO A 37 6.98 -2.39 -18.61
CA PRO A 37 7.95 -1.35 -18.29
C PRO A 37 7.74 -0.80 -16.86
N PRO A 38 8.80 -0.42 -16.12
CA PRO A 38 8.67 0.17 -14.80
C PRO A 38 7.78 1.42 -14.80
N SER A 39 6.88 1.50 -13.82
CA SER A 39 6.17 2.75 -13.53
C SER A 39 7.11 3.80 -12.96
N ARG A 40 6.72 5.08 -13.00
CA ARG A 40 7.48 6.21 -12.40
C ARG A 40 7.90 5.92 -10.96
N ILE A 41 6.97 5.44 -10.13
CA ILE A 41 7.23 5.12 -8.72
C ILE A 41 8.21 3.95 -8.58
N ALA A 42 8.05 2.90 -9.38
CA ALA A 42 8.96 1.75 -9.37
C ALA A 42 10.36 2.11 -9.88
N ALA A 43 10.46 2.91 -10.95
CA ALA A 43 11.73 3.39 -11.49
C ALA A 43 12.49 4.24 -10.46
N CYS A 44 11.82 5.20 -9.82
CA CYS A 44 12.47 6.00 -8.77
C CYS A 44 12.83 5.17 -7.53
N TYR A 45 12.01 4.17 -7.16
CA TYR A 45 12.37 3.26 -6.07
C TYR A 45 13.61 2.42 -6.42
N ALA A 46 13.73 1.97 -7.67
CA ALA A 46 14.88 1.21 -8.16
C ALA A 46 16.19 2.02 -8.16
N GLU A 47 16.12 3.34 -8.29
CA GLU A 47 17.29 4.22 -8.14
C GLU A 47 17.79 4.30 -6.69
N GLY A 48 16.92 4.01 -5.71
CA GLY A 48 17.19 4.05 -4.28
C GLY A 48 16.60 5.30 -3.62
N PRO A 49 15.64 5.18 -2.67
CA PRO A 49 14.96 6.34 -2.07
C PRO A 49 15.88 7.35 -1.40
N GLU A 50 16.93 6.89 -0.74
CA GLU A 50 17.86 7.74 0.02
C GLU A 50 18.90 8.43 -0.87
N THR A 51 19.16 7.87 -2.06
CA THR A 51 20.20 8.35 -2.98
C THR A 51 19.74 8.22 -4.44
N PRO A 52 18.65 8.89 -4.85
CA PRO A 52 18.14 8.81 -6.22
C PRO A 52 19.16 9.39 -7.21
N LYS A 53 19.11 8.92 -8.46
CA LYS A 53 20.13 9.20 -9.48
C LYS A 53 19.66 10.26 -10.47
N SER A 54 18.50 10.04 -11.10
CA SER A 54 17.90 10.96 -12.06
C SER A 54 17.41 12.23 -11.37
N GLN A 55 17.40 13.34 -12.10
CA GLN A 55 17.01 14.62 -11.54
C GLN A 55 15.55 14.60 -11.07
N VAL A 56 14.64 13.99 -11.85
CA VAL A 56 13.24 13.88 -11.48
C VAL A 56 13.00 13.06 -10.20
N CYS A 57 13.75 11.97 -9.97
CA CYS A 57 13.61 11.20 -8.73
C CYS A 57 14.22 11.91 -7.53
N LYS A 58 15.30 12.71 -7.72
CA LYS A 58 15.83 13.62 -6.68
C LYS A 58 14.80 14.68 -6.31
N ASP A 59 14.19 15.30 -7.31
CA ASP A 59 13.17 16.32 -7.10
C ASP A 59 11.94 15.73 -6.39
N LEU A 60 11.52 14.51 -6.76
CA LEU A 60 10.44 13.78 -6.11
C LEU A 60 10.72 13.58 -4.62
N VAL A 61 11.93 13.11 -4.28
CA VAL A 61 12.32 12.91 -2.87
C VAL A 61 12.42 14.24 -2.12
N ALA A 62 12.89 15.31 -2.77
CA ALA A 62 12.95 16.63 -2.16
C ALA A 62 11.57 17.23 -1.86
N ASP A 63 10.57 16.97 -2.70
CA ASP A 63 9.20 17.45 -2.52
C ASP A 63 8.35 16.55 -1.61
N SER A 64 8.35 15.25 -1.87
CA SER A 64 7.41 14.28 -1.26
C SER A 64 8.06 13.38 -0.21
N GLY A 65 9.36 13.53 0.05
CA GLY A 65 10.15 12.67 0.94
C GLY A 65 10.41 11.28 0.33
N THR A 66 11.03 10.39 1.11
CA THR A 66 11.36 9.02 0.67
C THR A 66 10.20 8.04 0.82
N GLN A 67 9.23 8.34 1.69
CA GLN A 67 8.14 7.43 2.04
C GLN A 67 7.30 6.93 0.85
N PRO A 68 6.95 7.77 -0.15
CA PRO A 68 6.20 7.29 -1.32
C PRO A 68 6.93 6.17 -2.07
N LEU A 69 8.27 6.22 -2.11
CA LEU A 69 9.08 5.20 -2.78
C LEU A 69 9.15 3.90 -1.97
N TYR A 70 9.16 3.96 -0.64
CA TYR A 70 9.02 2.74 0.18
C TYR A 70 7.65 2.09 0.04
N ASP A 71 6.64 2.91 -0.23
CA ASP A 71 5.25 2.48 -0.42
C ASP A 71 4.89 2.41 -1.91
N TRP A 72 5.85 1.98 -2.73
CA TRP A 72 5.75 1.93 -4.20
C TRP A 72 4.58 1.10 -4.72
N ASN A 73 4.09 0.17 -3.90
CA ASN A 73 3.04 -0.80 -4.23
C ASN A 73 1.62 -0.32 -3.85
N GLU A 74 1.45 0.91 -3.36
CA GLU A 74 0.19 1.44 -2.80
C GLU A 74 -0.27 2.75 -3.46
N VAL A 75 -0.01 2.95 -4.76
CA VAL A 75 -0.67 4.05 -5.49
C VAL A 75 -2.12 3.65 -5.76
N ASN A 76 -2.97 3.76 -4.75
CA ASN A 76 -4.34 3.25 -4.72
C ASN A 76 -5.40 4.31 -4.39
N ILE A 77 -6.66 3.95 -4.54
CA ILE A 77 -7.80 4.59 -3.88
C ILE A 77 -8.71 3.47 -3.35
N ALA A 78 -8.78 3.33 -2.02
CA ALA A 78 -9.55 2.27 -1.36
C ALA A 78 -11.05 2.27 -1.70
N SER A 79 -11.60 3.44 -2.03
CA SER A 79 -13.03 3.65 -2.33
C SER A 79 -13.33 3.88 -3.82
N ALA A 80 -12.43 3.47 -4.73
CA ALA A 80 -12.56 3.79 -6.15
C ALA A 80 -13.87 3.30 -6.78
N ASN A 81 -14.27 2.06 -6.48
CA ASN A 81 -15.52 1.43 -6.90
C ASN A 81 -15.84 1.56 -8.40
N GLY A 82 -14.83 1.49 -9.26
CA GLY A 82 -14.96 1.67 -10.71
C GLY A 82 -15.16 3.11 -11.18
N GLN A 83 -15.09 4.09 -10.29
CA GLN A 83 -15.38 5.51 -10.56
C GLN A 83 -14.11 6.37 -10.75
N SER A 84 -13.00 5.77 -11.18
CA SER A 84 -11.69 6.45 -11.29
C SER A 84 -11.76 7.81 -12.01
N ARG A 85 -12.52 7.91 -13.11
CA ARG A 85 -12.68 9.16 -13.89
C ARG A 85 -13.43 10.26 -13.17
N GLN A 86 -14.25 9.93 -12.19
CA GLN A 86 -15.03 10.89 -11.42
C GLN A 86 -14.25 11.42 -10.23
N ILE A 87 -13.39 10.58 -9.64
CA ILE A 87 -12.68 10.88 -8.38
C ILE A 87 -11.23 11.33 -8.60
N ILE A 88 -10.66 11.10 -9.78
CA ILE A 88 -9.32 11.56 -10.16
C ILE A 88 -9.46 12.67 -11.20
N PRO A 89 -9.19 13.94 -10.84
CA PRO A 89 -9.20 15.04 -11.79
C PRO A 89 -8.04 14.93 -12.80
N ASP A 90 -8.19 15.63 -13.93
CA ASP A 90 -7.10 15.82 -14.89
C ASP A 90 -5.85 16.39 -14.21
N GLY A 91 -4.68 15.91 -14.62
CA GLY A 91 -3.40 16.26 -14.01
C GLY A 91 -3.07 15.48 -12.73
N HIS A 92 -3.95 14.59 -12.26
CA HIS A 92 -3.74 13.81 -11.02
C HIS A 92 -3.78 12.29 -11.23
N LEU A 93 -3.67 11.85 -12.48
CA LEU A 93 -3.82 10.44 -12.86
C LEU A 93 -2.71 9.57 -12.26
N CYS A 94 -1.45 10.02 -12.29
CA CYS A 94 -0.30 9.22 -11.89
C CYS A 94 -0.16 9.12 -10.36
N SER A 95 -0.63 10.11 -9.61
CA SER A 95 -0.72 10.07 -8.15
C SER A 95 -1.99 9.41 -7.61
N ALA A 96 -2.96 9.12 -8.48
CA ALA A 96 -4.33 8.78 -8.09
C ALA A 96 -4.98 9.85 -7.19
N ASN A 97 -4.68 11.14 -7.43
CA ASN A 97 -5.15 12.28 -6.64
C ASN A 97 -4.79 12.17 -5.15
N ARG A 98 -3.66 11.53 -4.82
CA ARG A 98 -3.14 11.44 -3.45
C ARG A 98 -1.92 12.33 -3.27
N ASP A 99 -1.98 13.23 -2.28
CA ASP A 99 -0.89 14.17 -1.97
C ASP A 99 0.46 13.49 -1.68
N LYS A 100 0.42 12.27 -1.11
CA LYS A 100 1.59 11.40 -0.90
C LYS A 100 2.36 11.13 -2.20
N TYR A 101 1.66 11.03 -3.32
CA TYR A 101 2.22 10.65 -4.62
C TYR A 101 2.19 11.81 -5.64
N ARG A 102 1.90 13.05 -5.22
CA ARG A 102 1.69 14.20 -6.11
C ARG A 102 2.84 14.46 -7.10
N ALA A 103 4.07 14.16 -6.70
CA ALA A 103 5.23 14.33 -7.57
C ALA A 103 5.20 13.43 -8.83
N LEU A 104 4.44 12.33 -8.80
CA LEU A 104 4.26 11.45 -9.96
C LEU A 104 3.48 12.12 -11.10
N ASP A 105 2.75 13.21 -10.82
CA ASP A 105 1.94 13.94 -11.80
C ASP A 105 2.73 14.97 -12.61
N TRP A 106 3.99 15.24 -12.26
CA TRP A 106 4.75 16.30 -12.92
C TRP A 106 4.92 16.06 -14.41
N ALA A 107 4.56 17.09 -15.18
CA ALA A 107 4.69 17.13 -16.62
C ALA A 107 6.14 17.45 -17.02
N ARG A 108 6.93 16.40 -17.25
CA ARG A 108 8.36 16.48 -17.50
C ARG A 108 8.78 15.51 -18.60
N THR A 109 9.85 15.85 -19.31
CA THR A 109 10.44 15.03 -20.37
C THR A 109 11.56 14.11 -19.89
N ASP A 110 12.05 14.29 -18.66
CA ASP A 110 13.18 13.57 -18.09
C ASP A 110 12.78 12.42 -17.14
N TRP A 111 11.50 12.03 -17.12
CA TRP A 111 11.09 10.76 -16.53
C TRP A 111 11.86 9.60 -17.19
N PRO A 112 12.37 8.62 -16.42
CA PRO A 112 12.95 7.42 -17.01
C PRO A 112 11.93 6.70 -17.90
N ALA A 113 12.28 6.38 -19.14
CA ALA A 113 11.36 5.78 -20.10
C ALA A 113 11.93 4.52 -20.75
N SER A 114 11.07 3.51 -20.88
CA SER A 114 11.44 2.27 -21.57
C SER A 114 11.34 2.43 -23.09
N PRO A 115 12.34 1.98 -23.87
CA PRO A 115 12.21 1.90 -25.32
C PRO A 115 11.00 1.04 -25.71
N ALA A 116 10.22 1.51 -26.68
CA ALA A 116 9.01 0.84 -27.14
C ALA A 116 8.86 0.86 -28.66
N THR A 117 8.13 -0.13 -29.17
CA THR A 117 7.70 -0.21 -30.57
C THR A 117 6.26 -0.67 -30.61
N ALA A 118 5.57 -0.47 -31.74
CA ALA A 118 4.23 -1.01 -31.93
C ALA A 118 4.22 -2.55 -31.91
N GLY A 119 3.05 -3.14 -31.68
CA GLY A 119 2.80 -4.57 -31.75
C GLY A 119 2.61 -5.25 -30.40
N ALA A 120 2.46 -6.58 -30.46
CA ALA A 120 2.24 -7.43 -29.30
C ALA A 120 3.48 -7.51 -28.40
N LYS A 121 3.26 -7.37 -27.10
CA LYS A 121 4.28 -7.44 -26.04
C LYS A 121 3.67 -8.04 -24.77
N THR A 122 4.52 -8.44 -23.84
CA THR A 122 4.13 -8.80 -22.48
C THR A 122 4.63 -7.74 -21.54
N PHE A 123 3.73 -7.24 -20.69
CA PHE A 123 4.06 -6.32 -19.60
C PHE A 123 3.95 -7.04 -18.26
N ASP A 124 4.86 -6.73 -17.35
CA ASP A 124 4.95 -7.35 -16.03
C ASP A 124 4.48 -6.41 -14.94
N PHE A 125 3.47 -6.84 -14.19
CA PHE A 125 2.99 -6.17 -13.01
C PHE A 125 3.46 -6.95 -11.77
N ARG A 126 4.34 -6.35 -10.96
CA ARG A 126 4.79 -6.92 -9.69
C ARG A 126 3.66 -6.81 -8.69
N VAL A 127 3.30 -7.92 -8.06
CA VAL A 127 2.24 -7.99 -7.07
C VAL A 127 2.78 -8.61 -5.78
N THR A 128 2.58 -7.89 -4.67
CA THR A 128 2.94 -8.33 -3.31
C THR A 128 1.75 -8.98 -2.61
N ALA A 129 0.52 -8.58 -2.96
CA ALA A 129 -0.72 -9.21 -2.53
C ALA A 129 -1.66 -9.38 -3.74
N PRO A 130 -1.81 -10.61 -4.30
CA PRO A 130 -2.65 -10.86 -5.47
C PRO A 130 -4.14 -10.87 -5.13
N HIS A 131 -4.94 -10.22 -5.98
CA HIS A 131 -6.39 -10.07 -5.80
C HIS A 131 -7.17 -10.26 -7.10
N GLN A 132 -8.45 -10.63 -6.95
CA GLN A 132 -9.36 -10.71 -8.09
C GLN A 132 -9.76 -9.31 -8.56
N GLY A 133 -9.81 -9.12 -9.87
CA GLY A 133 -10.10 -7.82 -10.46
C GLY A 133 -9.91 -7.78 -11.97
N SER A 134 -9.93 -6.57 -12.51
CA SER A 134 -9.65 -6.29 -13.92
C SER A 134 -8.61 -5.18 -14.01
N MET A 135 -7.50 -5.47 -14.66
CA MET A 135 -6.43 -4.52 -14.96
C MET A 135 -6.57 -4.05 -16.40
N LYS A 136 -6.69 -2.73 -16.57
CA LYS A 136 -6.78 -2.08 -17.87
C LYS A 136 -5.58 -1.19 -18.07
N LEU A 137 -4.95 -1.31 -19.24
CA LEU A 137 -3.84 -0.46 -19.64
C LEU A 137 -4.30 0.42 -20.80
N TYR A 138 -4.05 1.71 -20.67
CA TYR A 138 -4.32 2.73 -21.67
C TYR A 138 -2.99 3.32 -22.12
N ILE A 139 -2.90 3.75 -23.37
CA ILE A 139 -1.77 4.54 -23.86
C ILE A 139 -2.27 5.91 -24.28
N THR A 140 -1.40 6.90 -24.14
CA THR A 140 -1.61 8.23 -24.69
C THR A 140 -1.87 8.20 -26.21
N LYS A 141 -2.70 9.13 -26.67
CA LYS A 141 -3.02 9.36 -28.08
C LYS A 141 -1.81 9.92 -28.84
N ALA A 142 -1.85 9.81 -30.16
CA ALA A 142 -0.88 10.49 -31.00
C ALA A 142 -0.93 12.02 -30.74
N GLY A 143 0.24 12.66 -30.69
CA GLY A 143 0.34 14.09 -30.38
C GLY A 143 0.36 14.44 -28.89
N TYR A 144 0.41 13.45 -27.99
CA TYR A 144 0.64 13.68 -26.57
C TYR A 144 1.88 14.54 -26.30
N ASP A 145 1.72 15.57 -25.47
CA ASP A 145 2.79 16.47 -25.05
C ASP A 145 3.14 16.19 -23.58
N PRO A 146 4.30 15.55 -23.30
CA PRO A 146 4.72 15.22 -21.94
C PRO A 146 5.06 16.46 -21.08
N THR A 147 5.09 17.67 -21.66
CA THR A 147 5.27 18.93 -20.93
C THR A 147 3.95 19.48 -20.39
N LYS A 148 2.82 18.82 -20.66
CA LYS A 148 1.50 19.12 -20.07
C LYS A 148 1.08 18.03 -19.09
N PRO A 149 0.37 18.39 -18.00
CA PRO A 149 -0.20 17.40 -17.09
C PRO A 149 -1.14 16.46 -17.84
N LEU A 150 -1.01 15.15 -17.58
CA LEU A 150 -1.80 14.11 -18.22
C LEU A 150 -3.29 14.29 -17.91
N LYS A 151 -4.14 14.19 -18.93
CA LYS A 151 -5.60 14.26 -18.81
C LYS A 151 -6.24 12.94 -19.20
N TRP A 152 -7.45 12.69 -18.72
CA TRP A 152 -8.27 11.57 -19.19
C TRP A 152 -8.53 11.64 -20.70
N SER A 153 -8.63 12.85 -21.26
CA SER A 153 -8.81 13.07 -22.69
C SER A 153 -7.60 12.66 -23.53
N ASP A 154 -6.41 12.57 -22.93
CA ASP A 154 -5.18 12.22 -23.63
C ASP A 154 -5.05 10.71 -23.85
N LEU A 155 -5.90 9.91 -23.19
CA LEU A 155 -5.92 8.45 -23.27
C LEU A 155 -7.00 7.95 -24.23
N ASP A 156 -6.74 6.84 -24.92
CA ASP A 156 -7.76 6.12 -25.68
C ASP A 156 -8.58 5.20 -24.76
N LEU A 157 -9.55 5.79 -24.04
CA LEU A 157 -10.35 5.07 -23.06
C LEU A 157 -11.31 4.03 -23.66
N ALA A 158 -11.63 4.16 -24.95
CA ALA A 158 -12.53 3.24 -25.66
C ALA A 158 -11.80 1.98 -26.13
N ALA A 159 -10.49 2.08 -26.39
CA ALA A 159 -9.65 0.97 -26.81
C ALA A 159 -8.41 0.83 -25.90
N PRO A 160 -8.55 0.25 -24.69
CA PRO A 160 -7.41 -0.13 -23.87
C PRO A 160 -6.43 -0.99 -24.68
N VAL A 161 -5.13 -0.78 -24.49
CA VAL A 161 -4.09 -1.63 -25.12
C VAL A 161 -3.99 -3.00 -24.46
N ALA A 162 -4.59 -3.16 -23.27
CA ALA A 162 -4.84 -4.45 -22.63
C ALA A 162 -6.04 -4.37 -21.66
N VAL A 163 -6.71 -5.52 -21.53
CA VAL A 163 -7.63 -5.83 -20.43
C VAL A 163 -7.23 -7.21 -19.93
N TYR A 164 -6.93 -7.31 -18.63
CA TYR A 164 -6.42 -8.53 -18.01
C TYR A 164 -7.19 -8.81 -16.72
N ASP A 165 -7.81 -9.99 -16.64
CA ASP A 165 -8.50 -10.43 -15.45
C ASP A 165 -7.49 -10.99 -14.45
N THR A 166 -7.37 -10.35 -13.28
CA THR A 166 -6.42 -10.77 -12.24
C THR A 166 -7.04 -11.85 -11.36
N ALA A 167 -6.23 -12.80 -10.91
CA ALA A 167 -6.62 -13.88 -10.00
C ALA A 167 -6.00 -13.68 -8.61
N ARG A 168 -6.46 -14.43 -7.60
CA ARG A 168 -5.86 -14.45 -6.24
C ARG A 168 -4.49 -15.17 -6.18
N THR A 169 -3.93 -15.53 -7.34
CA THR A 169 -2.65 -16.19 -7.50
C THR A 169 -1.87 -15.48 -8.59
N SER A 170 -0.55 -15.46 -8.47
CA SER A 170 0.37 -14.82 -9.41
C SER A 170 1.53 -15.76 -9.74
N ASP A 171 2.16 -15.60 -10.90
CA ASP A 171 3.37 -16.35 -11.25
C ASP A 171 4.60 -15.67 -10.64
N ASN A 172 5.19 -16.29 -9.62
CA ASN A 172 6.35 -15.75 -8.89
C ASN A 172 6.18 -14.28 -8.42
N GLY A 173 4.95 -13.91 -8.05
CA GLY A 173 4.57 -12.55 -7.66
C GLY A 173 4.46 -11.56 -8.83
N TYR A 174 4.13 -12.06 -10.02
CA TYR A 174 3.83 -11.25 -11.20
C TYR A 174 2.50 -11.64 -11.85
N TYR A 175 1.85 -10.64 -12.43
CA TYR A 175 0.89 -10.84 -13.51
C TYR A 175 1.56 -10.48 -14.84
N HIS A 176 1.47 -11.39 -15.80
CA HIS A 176 2.00 -11.21 -17.16
C HIS A 176 0.85 -10.79 -18.09
N VAL A 177 0.83 -9.51 -18.45
CA VAL A 177 -0.24 -8.87 -19.18
C VAL A 177 0.11 -8.81 -20.67
N ASN A 178 -0.72 -9.41 -21.52
CA ASN A 178 -0.57 -9.28 -22.97
C ASN A 178 -1.07 -7.91 -23.42
N VAL A 179 -0.19 -7.14 -24.06
CA VAL A 179 -0.43 -5.76 -24.51
C VAL A 179 -0.22 -5.67 -26.01
N ASN A 180 -1.10 -4.95 -26.71
CA ASN A 180 -0.90 -4.61 -28.11
C ASN A 180 -0.73 -3.09 -28.25
N LEU A 181 0.53 -2.64 -28.41
CA LEU A 181 0.81 -1.22 -28.53
C LEU A 181 0.51 -0.72 -29.95
N PRO A 182 -0.26 0.37 -30.11
CA PRO A 182 -0.45 0.99 -31.41
C PRO A 182 0.85 1.68 -31.86
N GLN A 183 0.92 2.04 -33.15
CA GLN A 183 2.02 2.88 -33.62
C GLN A 183 1.96 4.26 -32.93
N ARG A 184 3.08 4.65 -32.32
CA ARG A 184 3.37 5.98 -31.80
C ARG A 184 4.80 6.41 -32.15
N THR A 185 5.08 7.67 -31.91
CA THR A 185 6.41 8.27 -31.98
C THR A 185 6.70 9.09 -30.73
N GLY A 186 7.98 9.32 -30.45
CA GLY A 186 8.45 10.11 -29.32
C GLY A 186 8.03 9.54 -27.96
N ARG A 187 7.93 10.44 -26.98
CA ARG A 187 7.53 10.11 -25.61
C ARG A 187 6.04 9.78 -25.56
N GLN A 188 5.72 8.67 -24.93
CA GLN A 188 4.36 8.22 -24.67
C GLN A 188 4.25 7.78 -23.21
N LEU A 189 3.02 7.61 -22.73
CA LEU A 189 2.77 7.14 -21.39
C LEU A 189 1.71 6.03 -21.43
N VAL A 190 1.99 4.94 -20.72
CA VAL A 190 1.00 3.91 -20.41
C VAL A 190 0.44 4.16 -19.02
N TYR A 191 -0.88 4.24 -18.93
CA TYR A 191 -1.62 4.40 -17.70
C TYR A 191 -2.34 3.09 -17.35
N MET A 192 -2.08 2.56 -16.17
CA MET A 192 -2.66 1.33 -15.65
C MET A 192 -3.72 1.67 -14.61
N VAL A 193 -4.86 0.98 -14.70
CA VAL A 193 -5.91 0.95 -13.68
C VAL A 193 -6.20 -0.50 -13.34
N TRP A 194 -5.96 -0.91 -12.10
CA TRP A 194 -6.35 -2.22 -11.59
C TRP A 194 -7.50 -2.06 -10.60
N GLN A 195 -8.72 -2.31 -11.07
CA GLN A 195 -9.91 -2.31 -10.23
C GLN A 195 -10.12 -3.71 -9.66
N ARG A 196 -10.17 -3.84 -8.34
CA ARG A 196 -10.53 -5.10 -7.70
C ARG A 196 -12.01 -5.40 -7.86
N SER A 197 -12.34 -6.69 -7.88
CA SER A 197 -13.72 -7.18 -7.87
C SER A 197 -14.13 -7.74 -6.51
N ASP A 198 -13.17 -7.93 -5.60
CA ASP A 198 -13.39 -8.39 -4.22
C ASP A 198 -13.37 -7.25 -3.17
N SER A 199 -13.24 -5.99 -3.62
CA SER A 199 -13.22 -4.76 -2.83
C SER A 199 -13.46 -3.55 -3.76
N PRO A 200 -13.94 -2.40 -3.23
CA PRO A 200 -14.00 -1.16 -4.01
C PRO A 200 -12.62 -0.62 -4.44
N GLU A 201 -11.54 -1.06 -3.81
CA GLU A 201 -10.20 -0.51 -4.03
C GLU A 201 -9.69 -0.68 -5.48
N ALA A 202 -8.98 0.35 -5.96
CA ALA A 202 -8.25 0.28 -7.24
C ALA A 202 -6.83 0.84 -7.12
N PHE A 203 -5.93 0.37 -7.99
CA PHE A 203 -4.53 0.77 -8.10
C PHE A 203 -4.26 1.46 -9.43
N TYR A 204 -3.27 2.34 -9.43
CA TYR A 204 -2.96 3.22 -10.55
C TYR A 204 -1.46 3.28 -10.78
N GLY A 205 -1.05 3.54 -12.01
CA GLY A 205 0.37 3.68 -12.31
C GLY A 205 0.62 4.23 -13.70
N CYS A 206 1.67 5.05 -13.82
CA CYS A 206 2.15 5.60 -15.08
C CYS A 206 3.51 5.02 -15.40
N SER A 207 3.69 4.45 -16.60
CA SER A 207 4.99 4.04 -17.14
C SER A 207 5.31 4.85 -18.40
N ASP A 208 6.44 5.54 -18.41
CA ASP A 208 6.88 6.32 -19.56
C ASP A 208 7.55 5.42 -20.61
N LEU A 209 7.22 5.66 -21.88
CA LEU A 209 7.74 4.95 -23.03
C LEU A 209 8.42 5.90 -24.01
N ASP A 210 9.44 5.41 -24.71
CA ASP A 210 10.10 6.12 -25.81
C ASP A 210 9.98 5.29 -27.10
N PHE A 211 9.15 5.77 -28.04
CA PHE A 211 8.97 5.16 -29.35
C PHE A 211 9.99 5.63 -30.40
N GLY A 212 10.89 6.55 -30.04
CA GLY A 212 11.85 7.14 -30.97
C GLY A 212 11.20 7.95 -32.10
N ALA A 213 12.00 8.33 -33.09
CA ALA A 213 11.53 9.07 -34.26
C ALA A 213 10.83 8.16 -35.28
N ALA A 214 9.89 8.71 -36.06
CA ALA A 214 9.10 8.00 -37.07
C ALA A 214 9.92 7.20 -38.10
N THR A 215 11.17 7.60 -38.35
CA THR A 215 12.08 7.00 -39.35
C THR A 215 13.10 6.03 -38.76
N ALA A 216 13.13 5.84 -37.45
CA ALA A 216 14.08 4.94 -36.78
C ALA A 216 13.52 3.51 -36.63
N ALA A 217 13.06 2.92 -37.73
CA ALA A 217 12.99 1.47 -37.78
C ALA A 217 14.44 0.96 -37.85
N ALA A 218 14.92 0.30 -36.78
CA ALA A 218 16.21 -0.37 -36.67
C ALA A 218 17.44 0.41 -36.15
N ALA A 219 17.28 1.33 -35.19
CA ALA A 219 18.40 1.73 -34.32
C ALA A 219 18.27 1.11 -32.92
N VAL A 220 18.54 -0.20 -32.80
CA VAL A 220 18.88 -0.83 -31.50
C VAL A 220 20.34 -0.48 -31.19
N GLY A 221 20.61 0.82 -31.06
CA GLY A 221 21.86 1.37 -30.53
C GLY A 221 21.66 1.78 -29.05
N PRO A 222 22.58 2.55 -28.43
CA PRO A 222 22.78 2.67 -26.97
C PRO A 222 21.60 3.08 -26.06
N GLN A 223 20.39 3.29 -26.61
CA GLN A 223 19.13 3.48 -25.86
C GLN A 223 18.85 2.35 -24.86
N ALA A 224 19.23 1.10 -25.17
CA ALA A 224 19.03 -0.05 -24.27
C ALA A 224 19.85 0.05 -22.96
N ALA A 225 20.98 0.76 -22.96
CA ALA A 225 21.83 0.92 -21.78
C ALA A 225 21.28 1.92 -20.75
N ASN A 226 20.28 2.73 -21.12
CA ASN A 226 19.66 3.76 -20.27
C ASN A 226 18.18 3.50 -19.98
N ALA A 227 17.68 2.29 -20.23
CA ALA A 227 16.31 1.94 -19.86
C ALA A 227 16.15 1.95 -18.33
N PRO A 228 15.02 2.45 -17.79
CA PRO A 228 14.74 2.35 -16.37
C PRO A 228 14.76 0.91 -15.91
N LEU A 229 15.32 0.70 -14.71
CA LEU A 229 15.28 -0.59 -14.04
C LEU A 229 14.04 -0.69 -13.16
N ALA A 230 13.53 -1.90 -13.03
CA ALA A 230 12.58 -2.22 -11.97
C ALA A 230 13.33 -2.47 -10.65
N PRO A 231 12.68 -2.29 -9.49
CA PRO A 231 13.24 -2.69 -8.21
C PRO A 231 13.57 -4.18 -8.19
N THR A 232 14.76 -4.52 -7.70
CA THR A 232 15.13 -5.92 -7.45
C THR A 232 14.48 -6.44 -6.17
N GLN A 233 14.38 -7.77 -6.03
CA GLN A 233 13.86 -8.37 -4.79
C GLN A 233 14.70 -7.95 -3.57
N ALA A 234 16.03 -7.89 -3.69
CA ALA A 234 16.90 -7.44 -2.61
C ALA A 234 16.62 -5.99 -2.18
N GLN A 235 16.28 -5.10 -3.14
CA GLN A 235 15.89 -3.73 -2.81
C GLN A 235 14.55 -3.69 -2.08
N ILE A 236 13.56 -4.48 -2.55
CA ILE A 236 12.24 -4.62 -1.90
C ILE A 236 12.43 -5.12 -0.45
N ASP A 237 13.20 -6.18 -0.25
CA ASP A 237 13.45 -6.76 1.08
C ASP A 237 14.13 -5.75 2.02
N ALA A 238 15.13 -5.00 1.51
CA ALA A 238 15.82 -3.97 2.29
C ALA A 238 14.90 -2.78 2.65
N GLY A 239 13.92 -2.47 1.82
CA GLY A 239 12.96 -1.39 2.05
C GLY A 239 11.74 -1.79 2.88
N ALA A 240 11.47 -3.09 3.05
CA ALA A 240 10.25 -3.59 3.67
C ALA A 240 9.99 -3.00 5.07
N ALA A 241 11.04 -2.89 5.90
CA ALA A 241 10.93 -2.34 7.26
C ALA A 241 10.67 -0.82 7.31
N ARG A 242 10.85 -0.10 6.19
CA ARG A 242 10.61 1.35 6.07
C ARG A 242 9.27 1.66 5.43
N SER A 243 8.60 0.67 4.86
CA SER A 243 7.30 0.88 4.28
C SER A 243 6.23 0.96 5.36
N THR A 244 5.29 1.89 5.18
CA THR A 244 4.10 2.01 6.04
C THR A 244 2.96 1.12 5.56
N VAL A 245 3.13 0.48 4.40
CA VAL A 245 2.21 -0.47 3.82
C VAL A 245 2.43 -1.82 4.50
N SER A 246 1.36 -2.48 4.96
CA SER A 246 1.51 -3.83 5.51
C SER A 246 1.85 -4.83 4.41
N HIS A 247 3.08 -5.37 4.46
CA HIS A 247 3.58 -6.40 3.53
C HIS A 247 3.34 -7.83 4.01
N HIS A 248 2.83 -8.00 5.24
CA HIS A 248 2.73 -9.29 5.90
C HIS A 248 1.26 -9.64 6.13
N GLY A 249 0.72 -10.45 5.23
CA GLY A 249 -0.61 -11.04 5.35
C GLY A 249 -1.44 -10.85 4.10
N HIS A 250 -2.16 -11.90 3.71
CA HIS A 250 -3.43 -11.72 3.01
C HIS A 250 -4.22 -10.69 3.82
N GLY A 251 -4.39 -9.48 3.29
CA GLY A 251 -4.47 -8.28 4.12
C GLY A 251 -5.35 -8.36 5.39
N GLY A 252 -4.83 -7.70 6.44
CA GLY A 252 -5.22 -7.79 7.86
C GLY A 252 -4.07 -8.45 8.64
N ASP A 253 -3.38 -7.86 9.61
CA ASP A 253 -3.58 -6.68 10.44
C ASP A 253 -2.19 -6.11 10.81
N LEU A 254 -2.10 -4.83 11.22
CA LEU A 254 -1.12 -4.48 12.25
C LEU A 254 -1.75 -4.86 13.58
N THR A 255 -1.03 -5.56 14.45
CA THR A 255 -1.47 -5.61 15.84
C THR A 255 -1.47 -4.17 16.40
N ALA A 256 -2.37 -3.87 17.34
CA ALA A 256 -2.43 -2.54 17.97
C ALA A 256 -1.07 -2.11 18.57
N ALA A 257 -0.20 -3.06 18.93
CA ALA A 257 1.15 -2.81 19.39
C ALA A 257 2.10 -2.34 18.27
N GLU A 258 1.97 -2.88 17.06
CA GLU A 258 2.79 -2.52 15.90
C GLU A 258 2.36 -1.16 15.30
N ALA A 259 1.07 -0.85 15.33
CA ALA A 259 0.55 0.47 14.94
C ALA A 259 1.05 1.59 15.88
N VAL A 260 1.15 1.31 17.18
CA VAL A 260 1.69 2.26 18.18
C VAL A 260 3.22 2.39 18.05
N ALA A 261 3.94 1.32 17.73
CA ALA A 261 5.38 1.37 17.50
C ALA A 261 5.75 2.15 16.23
N ALA A 262 4.99 1.98 15.14
CA ALA A 262 5.14 2.75 13.91
C ALA A 262 4.84 4.24 14.11
N ALA A 263 3.89 4.58 14.99
CA ALA A 263 3.55 5.97 15.32
C ALA A 263 4.54 6.64 16.30
N SER A 264 5.32 5.87 17.07
CA SER A 264 6.11 6.41 18.19
C SER A 264 7.59 6.66 17.89
N GLY A 265 8.11 6.28 16.72
CA GLY A 265 9.43 6.74 16.24
C GLY A 265 10.60 6.57 17.22
N THR A 266 10.64 5.52 18.03
CA THR A 266 11.79 5.28 18.92
C THR A 266 12.81 4.38 18.26
N ALA A 267 13.84 5.00 17.66
CA ALA A 267 15.04 4.32 17.22
C ALA A 267 15.75 3.66 18.43
N ALA A 268 15.77 2.33 18.47
CA ALA A 268 16.61 1.61 19.41
C ALA A 268 18.08 1.78 18.99
N VAL A 269 18.84 2.55 19.78
CA VAL A 269 20.28 2.72 19.64
C VAL A 269 20.97 1.40 20.02
N GLY A 270 21.44 0.64 19.03
CA GLY A 270 22.33 -0.48 19.25
C GLY A 270 23.72 0.01 19.65
N ARG A 271 24.28 -0.50 20.76
CA ARG A 271 25.69 -0.35 21.12
C ARG A 271 26.47 -1.64 20.82
N PRO A 272 27.73 -1.58 20.38
CA PRO A 272 28.51 -2.75 19.99
C PRO A 272 29.39 -3.30 21.12
N GLY A 273 29.51 -4.65 21.17
CA GLY A 273 30.76 -5.41 21.36
C GLY A 273 31.34 -5.69 22.77
N GLN A 274 31.83 -6.94 22.94
CA GLN A 274 32.67 -7.55 24.00
C GLN A 274 31.93 -7.96 25.29
N GLY A 275 32.10 -9.12 25.94
CA GLY A 275 33.05 -10.24 25.89
C GLY A 275 33.11 -10.87 27.31
N ASP A 276 33.14 -12.20 27.41
CA ASP A 276 33.49 -13.06 28.57
C ASP A 276 32.52 -13.32 29.77
N LEU A 277 32.00 -14.55 29.78
CA LEU A 277 32.14 -15.62 30.80
C LEU A 277 32.29 -15.25 32.30
N LEU A 278 31.28 -15.61 33.14
CA LEU A 278 31.33 -16.69 34.16
C LEU A 278 30.26 -16.55 35.27
N LEU A 279 29.90 -17.72 35.81
CA LEU A 279 29.25 -18.03 37.10
C LEU A 279 27.73 -17.81 37.24
N GLY A 280 27.01 -18.91 37.11
CA GLY A 280 25.70 -19.07 37.74
C GLY A 280 25.82 -19.41 39.23
N LEU A 281 24.75 -19.11 39.98
CA LEU A 281 24.22 -19.91 41.08
C LEU A 281 22.87 -19.32 41.54
N ALA A 282 21.88 -20.21 41.59
CA ALA A 282 20.76 -20.30 42.55
C ALA A 282 19.79 -19.12 42.78
N GLY A 283 18.51 -19.39 42.49
CA GLY A 283 17.55 -19.61 43.58
C GLY A 283 16.53 -18.50 43.90
N ALA A 284 15.28 -18.77 43.49
CA ALA A 284 14.01 -18.56 44.22
C ALA A 284 13.58 -17.15 44.68
N ALA A 285 12.42 -16.69 44.17
CA ALA A 285 11.13 -16.70 44.89
C ALA A 285 10.18 -15.61 44.34
N LEU A 286 9.11 -16.05 43.68
CA LEU A 286 7.93 -15.23 43.37
C LEU A 286 6.98 -15.31 44.58
N LEU A 287 6.73 -14.18 45.24
CA LEU A 287 5.60 -14.01 46.17
C LEU A 287 4.84 -12.74 45.80
N SER A 288 3.70 -12.96 45.14
CA SER A 288 2.63 -11.99 44.97
C SER A 288 1.83 -11.85 46.26
N ALA A 289 1.71 -10.64 46.81
CA ALA A 289 0.79 -10.33 47.90
C ALA A 289 -0.17 -9.22 47.48
N THR A 290 -1.43 -9.60 47.28
CA THR A 290 -2.60 -8.74 47.12
C THR A 290 -3.01 -8.16 48.48
N ALA A 291 -3.15 -6.83 48.59
CA ALA A 291 -3.71 -6.18 49.77
C ALA A 291 -5.19 -5.81 49.53
N SER A 292 -6.08 -6.39 50.33
CA SER A 292 -7.49 -5.96 50.46
C SER A 292 -7.64 -5.12 51.73
N GLY A 293 -8.06 -3.87 51.59
CA GLY A 293 -8.35 -2.97 52.71
C GLY A 293 -9.82 -3.03 53.11
N VAL A 294 -10.09 -3.36 54.37
CA VAL A 294 -11.41 -3.19 55.02
C VAL A 294 -11.22 -2.22 56.18
N TYR A 295 -11.79 -1.02 56.05
CA TYR A 295 -11.84 0.00 57.09
C TYR A 295 -13.11 -0.19 57.93
N LEU A 296 -12.96 -0.45 59.23
CA LEU A 296 -14.08 -0.56 60.17
C LEU A 296 -14.16 0.74 60.99
N ALA A 297 -15.15 1.59 60.70
CA ALA A 297 -15.50 2.76 61.50
C ALA A 297 -16.50 2.35 62.60
N ARG A 298 -16.20 2.69 63.86
CA ARG A 298 -17.08 2.47 65.02
C ARG A 298 -17.04 3.68 65.96
N ARG A 299 -18.16 4.40 66.05
CA ARG A 299 -18.78 5.08 67.22
C ARG A 299 -19.75 6.12 66.63
N ILE A 300 -21.05 6.01 66.86
CA ILE A 300 -21.76 6.63 68.00
C ILE A 300 -23.06 5.83 68.29
N ARG A 301 -23.33 5.52 69.56
CA ARG A 301 -24.64 5.03 70.08
C ARG A 301 -25.57 6.25 70.18
N GLY A 302 -26.80 6.24 69.67
CA GLY A 302 -28.01 5.66 70.31
C GLY A 302 -28.49 6.59 71.45
N ALA A 303 -29.73 7.06 71.56
CA ALA A 303 -31.01 6.60 71.01
C ALA A 303 -32.07 7.72 71.17
N ALA A 304 -33.15 7.66 70.40
CA ALA A 304 -34.42 8.31 70.71
C ALA A 304 -35.57 7.31 70.49
N VAL A 305 -36.69 7.57 71.19
CA VAL A 305 -38.06 6.98 71.09
C VAL A 305 -38.31 5.75 71.97
N SER A 306 -39.38 5.61 72.76
CA SER A 306 -40.42 6.48 73.34
C SER A 306 -41.28 5.62 74.30
N ALA A 307 -41.78 6.20 75.40
CA ALA A 307 -43.06 5.91 76.10
C ALA A 307 -43.09 6.71 77.42
#